data_AF-A0AA37GH28-F1
#
_entry.id   AF-A0AA37GH28-F1
#
_cell.length_a   1.000
_cell.length_b   1.000
_cell.length_c   1.000
_cell.angle_alpha   90.00
_cell.angle_beta   90.00
_cell.angle_gamma   90.00
#
_symmetry.space_group_name_H-M   'P 1'
#
loop_
_entity.id
_entity.type
_entity.pdbx_description
1 polymer ?
#
loop_
_entity_poly.entity_id
_entity_poly.type
_entity_poly.pdbx_seq_one_letter_code
_entity_poly.pdbx_strand_id
1 'polypeptide(L)'
;MLGGETALKTGTGEILKGSAVILQGRYVEHQALAAIGGAERITMITSFRPRDPCKKDDSVLTSIRPISEHSELYYQWIRYRFEVLQERLKAMLKTLKEDHDAGKQTNVKKIKYFLAQQEDYMAVTNREIVKTQEPSQPWEGL
;
A
#
# COMPACT_ATOMS: atom_id res chain seq x y z
N MET A 1 -1.40 -3.25 29.16
CA MET A 1 -2.63 -3.96 28.75
C MET A 1 -2.41 -5.45 28.98
N LEU A 2 -3.41 -6.19 29.47
CA LEU A 2 -3.38 -7.66 29.56
C LEU A 2 -4.12 -8.21 28.34
N GLY A 3 -3.42 -8.95 27.49
CA GLY A 3 -3.90 -9.23 26.13
C GLY A 3 -3.78 -8.00 25.21
N GLY A 4 -4.35 -8.08 24.01
CA GLY A 4 -4.27 -6.99 23.03
C GLY A 4 -2.94 -6.91 22.29
N GLU A 5 -2.03 -7.87 22.47
CA GLU A 5 -0.76 -7.89 21.76
C GLU A 5 -0.96 -8.12 20.26
N THR A 6 0.04 -7.74 19.46
CA THR A 6 0.15 -8.17 18.07
C THR A 6 0.93 -9.47 18.04
N ALA A 7 0.28 -10.55 17.63
CA ALA A 7 0.93 -11.82 17.33
C ALA A 7 1.56 -11.75 15.93
N LEU A 8 2.80 -12.21 15.81
CA LEU A 8 3.59 -12.26 14.58
C LEU A 8 4.05 -13.67 14.35
N LYS A 9 3.84 -14.20 13.14
CA LYS A 9 4.41 -15.49 12.77
C LYS A 9 5.74 -15.29 12.08
N THR A 10 6.77 -15.92 12.62
CA THR A 10 8.13 -15.87 12.09
C THR A 10 8.32 -16.84 10.92
N GLY A 11 9.44 -16.74 10.21
CA GLY A 11 9.79 -17.66 9.13
C GLY A 11 9.99 -19.11 9.57
N THR A 12 10.24 -19.36 10.86
CA THR A 12 10.31 -20.72 11.45
C THR A 12 8.94 -21.26 11.84
N GLY A 13 7.89 -20.44 11.78
CA GLY A 13 6.53 -20.77 12.22
C GLY A 13 6.25 -20.45 13.68
N GLU A 14 7.25 -20.00 14.45
CA GLU A 14 7.07 -19.53 15.83
C GLU A 14 6.22 -18.26 15.89
N ILE A 15 5.39 -18.12 16.93
CA ILE A 15 4.55 -16.95 17.16
C ILE A 15 5.17 -16.06 18.25
N LEU A 16 5.54 -14.84 17.89
CA LEU A 16 5.99 -13.80 18.81
C LEU A 16 4.83 -12.85 19.14
N LYS A 17 4.78 -12.31 20.35
CA LYS A 17 3.75 -11.34 20.78
C LYS A 17 4.39 -10.06 21.30
N GLY A 18 3.86 -8.90 20.91
CA GLY A 18 4.39 -7.61 21.37
C GLY A 18 3.44 -6.43 21.15
N SER A 19 3.85 -5.24 21.60
CA SER A 19 3.01 -4.02 21.64
C SER A 19 3.48 -2.87 20.73
N ALA A 20 4.77 -2.79 20.41
CA ALA A 20 5.32 -1.84 19.45
C ALA A 20 6.13 -2.63 18.40
N VAL A 21 5.60 -2.70 17.18
CA VAL A 21 6.18 -3.54 16.12
C VAL A 21 6.27 -2.74 14.83
N ILE A 22 7.44 -2.80 14.17
CA ILE A 22 7.60 -2.36 12.79
C ILE A 22 7.53 -3.62 11.94
N LEU A 23 6.55 -3.66 11.04
CA LEU A 23 6.27 -4.82 10.21
C LEU A 23 6.42 -4.47 8.75
N GLN A 24 7.01 -5.39 7.98
CA GLN A 24 6.91 -5.32 6.53
C GLN A 24 5.50 -5.74 6.13
N GLY A 25 4.66 -4.76 5.81
CA GLY A 25 3.31 -5.01 5.32
C GLY A 25 3.32 -5.94 4.11
N ARG A 26 2.29 -6.79 3.95
CA ARG A 26 2.17 -7.88 2.96
C ARG A 26 3.07 -9.09 3.13
N TYR A 27 4.18 -9.00 3.86
CA TYR A 27 5.16 -10.09 3.96
C TYR A 27 5.21 -10.75 5.35
N VAL A 28 4.64 -10.10 6.37
CA VAL A 28 4.55 -10.64 7.73
C VAL A 28 3.10 -10.97 8.08
N GLU A 29 2.84 -12.26 8.32
CA GLU A 29 1.59 -12.72 8.92
C GLU A 29 1.51 -12.22 10.35
N HIS A 30 0.45 -11.45 10.65
CA HIS A 30 0.24 -10.89 11.96
C HIS A 30 -1.25 -10.79 12.30
N GLN A 31 -1.55 -10.75 13.59
CA GLN A 31 -2.91 -10.62 14.09
C GLN A 31 -2.93 -9.80 15.39
N ALA A 32 -3.87 -8.85 15.48
CA ALA A 32 -4.19 -8.21 16.74
C ALA A 32 -5.02 -9.17 17.62
N LEU A 33 -4.50 -9.53 18.79
CA LEU A 33 -5.20 -10.37 19.74
C LEU A 33 -6.26 -9.57 20.51
N ALA A 34 -7.29 -10.26 21.01
CA ALA A 34 -8.29 -9.65 21.87
C ALA A 34 -7.68 -9.19 23.20
N ALA A 35 -8.13 -8.05 23.71
CA ALA A 35 -7.84 -7.64 25.08
C ALA A 35 -8.64 -8.51 26.06
N ILE A 36 -8.00 -8.90 27.17
CA ILE A 36 -8.68 -9.71 28.20
C ILE A 36 -9.73 -8.84 28.90
N GLY A 37 -10.91 -9.41 29.15
CA GLY A 37 -11.99 -8.74 29.89
C GLY A 37 -12.73 -7.66 29.11
N GLY A 38 -12.60 -7.60 27.78
CA GLY A 38 -13.30 -6.61 26.95
C GLY A 38 -12.77 -5.18 27.11
N ALA A 39 -11.55 -5.02 27.62
CA ALA A 39 -10.93 -3.71 27.78
C ALA A 39 -10.72 -3.02 26.42
N GLU A 40 -10.96 -1.70 26.38
CA GLU A 40 -10.78 -0.89 25.17
C GLU A 40 -9.33 -0.89 24.70
N ARG A 41 -9.11 -1.18 23.41
CA ARG A 41 -7.79 -1.20 22.77
C ARG A 41 -7.70 -0.11 21.72
N ILE A 42 -6.95 0.95 22.03
CA ILE A 42 -6.62 2.01 21.08
C ILE A 42 -5.26 1.70 20.47
N THR A 43 -5.16 1.71 19.14
CA THR A 43 -3.90 1.54 18.41
C THR A 43 -3.76 2.56 17.31
N MET A 44 -2.53 2.98 17.04
CA MET A 44 -2.19 3.83 15.90
C MET A 44 -1.32 3.03 14.93
N ILE A 45 -1.64 3.09 13.64
CA ILE A 45 -0.88 2.46 12.57
C ILE A 45 -0.45 3.56 11.59
N THR A 46 0.86 3.66 11.37
CA THR A 46 1.42 4.54 10.35
C THR A 46 2.10 3.70 9.29
N SER A 47 1.51 3.64 8.10
CA SER A 47 2.09 2.94 6.96
C SER A 47 3.19 3.79 6.31
N PHE A 48 4.36 3.20 6.12
CA PHE A 48 5.45 3.80 5.37
C PHE A 48 5.51 3.24 3.96
N ARG A 49 5.92 4.09 3.02
CA ARG A 49 6.17 3.71 1.63
C ARG A 49 7.65 3.91 1.28
N PRO A 50 8.15 3.26 0.22
CA PRO A 50 9.47 3.56 -0.31
C PRO A 50 9.61 5.04 -0.65
N ARG A 51 10.77 5.62 -0.29
CA ARG A 51 11.14 6.99 -0.68
C ARG A 51 11.38 7.09 -2.19
N ASP A 52 12.08 6.10 -2.75
CA ASP A 52 12.36 6.00 -4.18
C ASP A 52 11.10 5.50 -4.91
N PRO A 53 10.51 6.33 -5.81
CA PRO A 53 9.30 5.96 -6.54
C PRO A 53 9.53 4.77 -7.48
N CYS A 54 10.76 4.51 -7.92
CA CYS A 54 11.09 3.39 -8.81
C CYS A 54 11.18 2.04 -8.09
N LYS A 55 11.11 2.02 -6.74
CA LYS A 55 11.00 0.78 -5.97
C LYS A 55 9.56 0.25 -6.01
N LYS A 56 9.44 -1.06 -5.79
CA LYS A 56 8.16 -1.75 -5.74
C LYS A 56 7.34 -1.22 -4.56
N ASP A 57 6.09 -0.87 -4.84
CA ASP A 57 5.10 -0.48 -3.84
C ASP A 57 3.90 -1.43 -3.93
N ASP A 58 3.76 -2.27 -2.91
CA ASP A 58 2.71 -3.28 -2.75
C ASP A 58 1.54 -2.82 -1.86
N SER A 59 1.39 -1.50 -1.67
CA SER A 59 0.28 -0.90 -0.91
C SER A 59 -1.08 -1.29 -1.50
N VAL A 60 -2.08 -1.47 -0.62
CA VAL A 60 -3.47 -1.75 -0.97
C VAL A 60 -4.44 -1.21 0.07
N LEU A 61 -5.71 -1.15 -0.31
CA LEU A 61 -6.81 -0.64 0.50
C LEU A 61 -7.59 -1.76 1.21
N THR A 62 -7.29 -3.05 0.96
CA THR A 62 -8.11 -4.21 1.40
C THR A 62 -8.56 -4.14 2.86
N SER A 63 -7.68 -3.78 3.80
CA SER A 63 -8.00 -3.77 5.23
C SER A 63 -8.70 -2.49 5.70
N ILE A 64 -8.47 -1.36 5.03
CA ILE A 64 -8.99 -0.05 5.45
C ILE A 64 -10.28 0.33 4.71
N ARG A 65 -10.49 -0.20 3.51
CA ARG A 65 -11.66 0.09 2.68
C ARG A 65 -13.00 -0.18 3.37
N PRO A 66 -13.21 -1.30 4.08
CA PRO A 66 -14.50 -1.57 4.72
C PRO A 66 -14.84 -0.63 5.89
N ILE A 67 -13.84 0.09 6.42
CA ILE A 67 -13.96 0.89 7.66
C ILE A 67 -13.68 2.38 7.43
N SER A 68 -13.51 2.80 6.17
CA SER A 68 -13.20 4.19 5.82
C SER A 68 -14.32 4.82 4.99
N GLU A 69 -14.38 6.15 4.99
CA GLU A 69 -15.19 6.89 4.03
C GLU A 69 -14.56 6.74 2.63
N HIS A 70 -15.35 6.28 1.66
CA HIS A 70 -14.83 5.83 0.36
C HIS A 70 -14.36 6.98 -0.53
N SER A 71 -15.06 8.11 -0.51
CA SER A 71 -14.73 9.27 -1.35
C SER A 71 -13.35 9.83 -0.99
N GLU A 72 -13.12 10.07 0.30
CA GLU A 72 -11.84 10.54 0.85
C GLU A 72 -10.75 9.50 0.67
N LEU A 73 -11.03 8.22 0.96
CA LEU A 73 -10.06 7.13 0.79
C LEU A 73 -9.58 7.05 -0.66
N TYR A 74 -10.49 7.09 -1.63
CA TYR A 74 -10.15 6.98 -3.05
C TYR A 74 -9.48 8.24 -3.58
N TYR A 75 -9.87 9.43 -3.10
CA TYR A 75 -9.17 10.67 -3.40
C TYR A 75 -7.71 10.60 -2.97
N GLN A 76 -7.45 10.25 -1.70
CA GLN A 76 -6.10 10.13 -1.16
C GLN A 76 -5.29 9.06 -1.89
N TRP A 77 -5.89 7.90 -2.16
CA TRP A 77 -5.26 6.80 -2.87
C TRP A 77 -4.84 7.21 -4.29
N ILE A 78 -5.77 7.74 -5.11
CA ILE A 78 -5.46 8.11 -6.49
C ILE A 78 -4.41 9.22 -6.53
N ARG A 79 -4.57 10.26 -5.71
CA ARG A 79 -3.60 11.35 -5.65
C ARG A 79 -2.20 10.82 -5.35
N TYR A 80 -2.06 10.02 -4.29
CA TYR A 80 -0.81 9.39 -3.93
C TYR A 80 -0.21 8.58 -5.10
N ARG A 81 -1.01 7.67 -5.68
CA ARG A 81 -0.52 6.74 -6.71
C ARG A 81 -0.11 7.50 -7.97
N PHE A 82 -0.82 8.57 -8.32
CA PHE A 82 -0.52 9.42 -9.48
C PHE A 82 0.73 10.28 -9.26
N GLU A 83 0.93 10.84 -8.07
CA GLU A 83 2.16 11.56 -7.73
C GLU A 83 3.39 10.64 -7.90
N VAL A 84 3.32 9.39 -7.45
CA VAL A 84 4.40 8.40 -7.67
C VAL A 84 4.60 8.10 -9.15
N LEU A 85 3.52 7.92 -9.92
CA LEU A 85 3.60 7.66 -11.36
C LEU A 85 4.28 8.82 -12.10
N GLN A 86 3.96 10.07 -11.75
CA GLN A 86 4.62 11.25 -12.30
C GLN A 86 6.13 11.23 -12.04
N GLU A 87 6.55 10.93 -10.81
CA GLU A 87 7.98 10.88 -10.48
C GLU A 87 8.71 9.74 -11.22
N ARG A 88 8.06 8.58 -11.40
CA ARG A 88 8.61 7.48 -12.21
C ARG A 88 8.81 7.90 -13.67
N LEU A 89 7.81 8.55 -14.26
CA LEU A 89 7.87 9.04 -15.65
C LEU A 89 8.96 10.09 -15.82
N LYS A 90 9.06 11.06 -14.89
CA LYS A 90 10.14 12.06 -14.87
C LYS A 90 11.52 11.39 -14.81
N ALA A 91 11.70 10.38 -13.96
CA ALA A 91 12.97 9.65 -13.85
C ALA A 91 13.35 8.93 -15.16
N MET A 92 12.37 8.31 -15.83
CA MET A 92 12.61 7.65 -17.12
C MET A 92 12.93 8.67 -18.22
N LEU A 93 12.23 9.80 -18.29
CA LEU A 93 12.53 10.88 -19.24
C LEU A 93 13.95 11.44 -19.05
N LYS A 94 14.36 11.65 -17.80
CA LYS A 94 15.73 12.07 -17.47
C LYS A 94 16.75 11.05 -17.99
N THR A 95 16.51 9.77 -17.75
CA THR A 95 17.36 8.68 -18.25
C THR A 95 17.46 8.69 -19.78
N LEU A 96 16.33 8.83 -20.48
CA LEU A 96 16.31 8.86 -21.95
C LEU A 96 17.11 10.04 -22.51
N LYS A 97 16.97 11.21 -21.89
CA LYS A 97 17.71 12.41 -22.28
C LYS A 97 19.21 12.21 -22.06
N GLU A 98 19.62 11.73 -20.89
CA GLU A 98 21.03 11.50 -20.58
C GLU A 98 21.68 10.47 -21.52
N ASP A 99 20.97 9.39 -21.85
CA ASP A 99 21.46 8.38 -22.79
C ASP A 99 21.55 8.94 -24.22
N HIS A 100 20.57 9.74 -24.66
CA HIS A 100 20.59 10.40 -25.96
C HIS A 100 21.73 11.42 -26.09
N ASP A 101 21.89 12.29 -25.10
CA ASP A 101 22.93 13.33 -25.08
C ASP A 101 24.34 12.71 -25.02
N ALA A 102 24.47 11.50 -24.45
CA ALA A 102 25.69 10.70 -24.46
C ALA A 102 25.91 9.89 -25.77
N GLY A 103 25.06 10.05 -26.78
CA GLY A 103 25.14 9.34 -28.07
C GLY A 103 24.87 7.84 -27.98
N LYS A 104 24.25 7.36 -26.89
CA LYS A 104 23.90 5.95 -26.75
C LYS A 104 22.66 5.62 -27.57
N GLN A 105 22.60 4.40 -28.09
CA GLN A 105 21.39 3.91 -28.75
C GLN A 105 20.25 3.72 -27.73
N THR A 106 19.03 4.01 -28.17
CA THR A 106 17.81 3.85 -27.37
C THR A 106 17.65 2.40 -26.91
N ASN A 107 17.66 2.18 -25.59
CA ASN A 107 17.49 0.85 -25.02
C ASN A 107 16.00 0.44 -24.98
N VAL A 108 15.52 -0.13 -26.10
CA VAL A 108 14.12 -0.57 -26.27
C VAL A 108 13.71 -1.58 -25.20
N LYS A 109 14.60 -2.51 -24.79
CA LYS A 109 14.30 -3.52 -23.76
C LYS A 109 14.00 -2.86 -22.42
N LYS A 110 14.82 -1.89 -22.01
CA LYS A 110 14.64 -1.13 -20.76
C LYS A 110 13.32 -0.34 -20.79
N ILE A 111 12.99 0.29 -21.92
CA ILE A 111 11.73 1.03 -22.08
C ILE A 111 10.52 0.09 -21.95
N LYS A 112 10.54 -1.05 -22.66
CA LYS A 112 9.45 -2.03 -22.60
C LYS A 112 9.25 -2.58 -21.18
N TYR A 113 10.35 -2.88 -20.48
CA TYR A 113 10.29 -3.31 -19.09
C TYR A 113 9.68 -2.22 -18.18
N PHE A 114 10.12 -0.97 -18.32
CA PHE A 114 9.58 0.15 -17.55
C PHE A 114 8.08 0.36 -17.81
N LEU A 115 7.64 0.28 -19.07
CA LEU A 115 6.23 0.41 -19.44
C LEU A 115 5.37 -0.69 -18.82
N ALA A 116 5.82 -1.95 -18.89
CA ALA A 116 5.12 -3.07 -18.24
C ALA A 116 4.97 -2.85 -16.73
N GLN A 117 6.00 -2.33 -16.07
CA GLN A 117 5.91 -1.98 -14.64
C GLN A 117 4.88 -0.87 -14.35
N GLN A 118 4.66 0.08 -15.28
CA GLN A 118 3.65 1.13 -15.11
C GLN A 118 2.24 0.60 -15.38
N GLU A 119 2.08 -0.27 -16.39
CA GLU A 119 0.84 -0.98 -16.65
C GLU A 119 0.40 -1.78 -15.42
N ASP A 120 1.30 -2.58 -14.83
CA ASP A 120 1.03 -3.33 -13.60
C ASP A 120 0.66 -2.42 -12.43
N TYR A 121 1.40 -1.33 -12.25
CA TYR A 121 1.17 -0.37 -11.17
C TYR A 121 -0.21 0.30 -11.28
N MET A 122 -0.61 0.71 -12.49
CA MET A 122 -1.94 1.27 -12.75
C MET A 122 -3.04 0.20 -12.63
N ALA A 123 -2.79 -1.03 -13.10
CA ALA A 123 -3.74 -2.13 -13.00
C ALA A 123 -4.06 -2.49 -11.54
N VAL A 124 -3.05 -2.52 -10.66
CA VAL A 124 -3.26 -2.66 -9.21
C VAL A 124 -4.05 -1.47 -8.66
N THR A 125 -3.63 -0.25 -9.01
CA THR A 125 -4.30 0.99 -8.55
C THR A 125 -5.79 1.00 -8.89
N ASN A 126 -6.14 0.58 -10.11
CA ASN A 126 -7.53 0.49 -10.58
C ASN A 126 -8.32 -0.61 -9.87
N ARG A 127 -7.74 -1.80 -9.67
CA ARG A 127 -8.41 -2.90 -8.95
C ARG A 127 -8.73 -2.57 -7.48
N GLU A 128 -7.93 -1.70 -6.87
CA GLU A 128 -8.18 -1.25 -5.50
C GLU A 128 -9.37 -0.30 -5.38
N ILE A 129 -9.87 0.26 -6.48
CA ILE A 129 -11.09 1.07 -6.49
C ILE A 129 -12.25 0.21 -6.96
N VAL A 130 -13.23 0.02 -6.08
CA VAL A 130 -14.45 -0.71 -6.41
C VAL A 130 -15.62 0.25 -6.43
N LYS A 131 -16.58 -0.01 -7.32
CA LYS A 131 -17.87 0.67 -7.29
C LYS A 131 -18.50 0.37 -5.94
N THR A 132 -18.69 1.40 -5.13
CA THR A 132 -19.46 1.29 -3.90
C THR A 132 -20.87 0.89 -4.30
N GLN A 133 -21.41 -0.19 -3.72
CA GLN A 133 -22.87 -0.30 -3.67
C GLN A 133 -23.37 0.94 -2.92
N GLU A 134 -24.49 1.52 -3.34
CA GLU A 134 -25.13 2.60 -2.58
C GLU A 134 -25.08 2.25 -1.09
N PRO A 135 -24.74 3.21 -0.21
CA PRO A 135 -24.59 2.91 1.21
C PRO A 135 -25.83 2.15 1.66
N SER A 136 -25.64 0.93 2.19
CA SER A 136 -26.68 0.25 2.95
C SER A 136 -27.24 1.28 3.91
N GLN A 137 -28.56 1.43 3.92
CA GLN A 137 -29.27 2.47 4.67
C GLN A 137 -28.56 2.78 6.00
N PRO A 138 -28.41 4.07 6.36
CA PRO A 138 -27.85 4.43 7.65
C PRO A 138 -28.54 3.59 8.72
N TRP A 139 -27.75 2.99 9.60
CA TRP A 139 -28.26 2.25 10.75
C TRP A 139 -29.23 3.18 11.49
N GLU A 140 -30.51 2.81 11.57
CA GLU A 140 -31.53 3.67 12.20
C GLU A 140 -31.63 3.48 13.73
N GLY A 141 -30.76 2.65 14.31
CA GLY A 141 -30.76 2.37 15.76
C GLY A 141 -32.04 1.68 16.23
N LEU A 142 -32.03 1.23 17.49
CA LEU A 142 -33.20 0.72 18.23
C LEU A 142 -33.67 1.79 19.21
#